data_AF-A0A016VTQ0-F1
#
_entry.id   AF-A0A016VTQ0-F1
#
_cell.length_a   1.000
_cell.length_b   1.000
_cell.length_c   1.000
_cell.angle_alpha   90.00
_cell.angle_beta   90.00
_cell.angle_gamma   90.00
#
_symmetry.space_group_name_H-M   'P 1'
#
loop_
_entity.id
_entity.type
_entity.pdbx_description
1 polymer ?
#
loop_
_entity_poly.entity_id
_entity_poly.type
_entity_poly.pdbx_seq_one_letter_code
_entity_poly.pdbx_strand_id
1 'polypeptide(L)'
;MVDKEPMFFDFDAAGVLFPTLYFTWIAPTVFPMLVVHEEVLHYLENGADLMLQGVIRREMIPLYEFNRGDAVTISVLTGGKIMGPMAVGITLMSSQEMIANKFEGKGVQILHIFRDLLWEFGSRSAPPVHDLLAIFNAGKTQEPSQEDEFPPLGSLSVNEGSNVQQVEVIVHEGQQTSCDREANQSEADGNTEEQPPEESMDDLLYRCFLAALKFRLDKVPMDVGQFYSQCLLACVPKTRRLDMKKTKYKKFGIFLEEVNKGEDGPIVKIKKMGKGADVIDEVFKSHPALRSFAVTDEVIKDEEEDSGKCGPKIHEYYSVTDAVLPVLKTRGRFSKGQLLESSEVREIVTDYVKKEELHCGKTVRLDPILAQVTRINEESTDWNTLIQKVQSKMTKTFVLRMPDGRELVRKINMPKIVFKVETRSGNKKVTLINNLAVFGIEPKRLCHQIQVEAATSATTTNEAVNCEGPQVTVLGNQVTYLGELLIKEYGIDKKYIEGLDLGIKKKK
;
A
#
# COMPACT_ATOMS: atom_id res chain seq x y z
N MET A 1 -5.52 -14.68 -21.03
CA MET A 1 -5.88 -14.12 -19.71
C MET A 1 -6.61 -15.18 -18.92
N VAL A 2 -6.34 -15.31 -17.62
CA VAL A 2 -7.05 -16.21 -16.69
C VAL A 2 -7.45 -15.36 -15.50
N ASP A 3 -8.69 -15.45 -15.03
CA ASP A 3 -9.21 -14.63 -13.90
C ASP A 3 -8.96 -13.12 -14.01
N LYS A 4 -9.03 -12.59 -15.25
CA LYS A 4 -8.71 -11.20 -15.62
C LYS A 4 -7.25 -10.79 -15.43
N GLU A 5 -6.35 -11.73 -15.16
CA GLU A 5 -4.91 -11.49 -15.15
C GLU A 5 -4.28 -11.81 -16.51
N PRO A 6 -3.39 -10.95 -17.02
CA PRO A 6 -2.59 -11.26 -18.19
C PRO A 6 -1.56 -12.32 -17.80
N MET A 7 -1.48 -13.43 -18.54
CA MET A 7 -0.59 -14.57 -18.23
C MET A 7 0.61 -14.63 -19.17
N PHE A 8 0.39 -14.29 -20.44
CA PHE A 8 1.42 -14.25 -21.47
C PHE A 8 1.20 -13.02 -22.34
N PHE A 9 2.27 -12.53 -22.95
CA PHE A 9 2.24 -11.45 -23.93
C PHE A 9 3.19 -11.76 -25.09
N ASP A 10 2.89 -11.19 -26.25
CA ASP A 10 3.75 -11.20 -27.42
C ASP A 10 4.36 -9.80 -27.58
N PHE A 11 5.68 -9.72 -27.71
CA PHE A 11 6.41 -8.45 -27.76
C PHE A 11 6.60 -7.93 -29.19
N ASP A 12 6.82 -8.81 -30.16
CA ASP A 12 7.21 -8.45 -31.54
C ASP A 12 6.20 -8.92 -32.60
N ALA A 13 5.06 -9.46 -32.17
CA ALA A 13 4.05 -10.06 -33.04
C ALA A 13 4.61 -11.22 -33.89
N ALA A 14 5.75 -11.81 -33.48
CA ALA A 14 6.31 -12.99 -34.13
C ALA A 14 5.62 -14.29 -33.67
N GLY A 15 4.66 -14.21 -32.74
CA GLY A 15 3.95 -15.35 -32.19
C GLY A 15 4.69 -16.04 -31.04
N VAL A 16 5.78 -15.45 -30.54
CA VAL A 16 6.51 -15.95 -29.37
C VAL A 16 5.89 -15.37 -28.11
N LEU A 17 5.43 -16.24 -27.23
CA LEU A 17 4.77 -15.86 -25.99
C LEU A 17 5.77 -15.79 -24.83
N PHE A 18 5.85 -14.63 -24.19
CA PHE A 18 6.60 -14.41 -22.96
C PHE A 18 5.66 -14.41 -21.75
N PRO A 19 6.08 -14.96 -20.60
CA PRO A 19 5.25 -14.97 -19.40
C PRO A 19 5.14 -13.56 -18.81
N THR A 20 3.99 -13.22 -18.25
CA THR A 20 3.85 -12.03 -17.39
C THR A 20 4.36 -12.32 -15.99
N LEU A 21 4.59 -11.26 -15.19
CA LEU A 21 4.96 -11.43 -13.79
C LEU A 21 3.92 -12.23 -13.00
N TYR A 22 2.63 -12.00 -13.27
CA TYR A 22 1.53 -12.76 -12.65
C TYR A 22 1.67 -14.27 -12.87
N PHE A 23 1.97 -14.71 -14.10
CA PHE A 23 2.22 -16.13 -14.37
C PHE A 23 3.45 -16.64 -13.61
N THR A 24 4.54 -15.87 -13.61
CA THR A 24 5.77 -16.27 -12.92
C THR A 24 5.62 -16.34 -11.40
N TRP A 25 4.66 -15.63 -10.80
CA TRP A 25 4.38 -15.73 -9.36
C TRP A 25 3.58 -16.98 -9.00
N ILE A 26 2.74 -17.45 -9.91
CA ILE A 26 2.02 -18.72 -9.76
C ILE A 26 2.99 -19.90 -9.92
N ALA A 27 3.92 -19.80 -10.87
CA ALA A 27 4.85 -20.87 -11.21
C ALA A 27 6.31 -20.36 -11.37
N PRO A 28 7.00 -20.04 -10.26
CA PRO A 28 8.32 -19.39 -10.30
C PRO A 28 9.46 -20.28 -10.79
N THR A 29 9.26 -21.60 -10.83
CA THR A 29 10.28 -22.58 -11.25
C THR A 29 10.24 -22.93 -12.74
N VAL A 30 9.24 -22.43 -13.48
CA VAL A 30 9.04 -22.79 -14.90
C VAL A 30 10.09 -22.16 -15.81
N PHE A 31 10.58 -20.98 -15.46
CA PHE A 31 11.56 -20.24 -16.25
C PHE A 31 12.89 -20.11 -15.50
N PRO A 32 14.04 -20.14 -16.21
CA PRO A 32 15.34 -19.90 -15.61
C PRO A 32 15.36 -18.56 -14.87
N MET A 33 15.86 -18.58 -13.62
CA MET A 33 15.88 -17.40 -12.75
C MET A 33 17.30 -16.87 -12.59
N LEU A 34 17.48 -15.57 -12.79
CA LEU A 34 18.68 -14.82 -12.45
C LEU A 34 18.42 -13.98 -11.20
N VAL A 35 19.36 -13.98 -10.27
CA VAL A 35 19.25 -13.20 -9.03
C VAL A 35 20.17 -11.98 -9.10
N VAL A 36 19.65 -10.80 -8.79
CA VAL A 36 20.39 -9.53 -8.85
C VAL A 36 20.39 -8.81 -7.50
N HIS A 37 21.30 -7.84 -7.34
CA HIS A 37 21.30 -6.93 -6.19
C HIS A 37 20.13 -5.94 -6.27
N GLU A 38 19.65 -5.48 -5.12
CA GLU A 38 18.56 -4.50 -5.01
C GLU A 38 18.84 -3.19 -5.77
N GLU A 39 20.09 -2.73 -5.78
CA GLU A 39 20.52 -1.51 -6.48
C GLU A 39 20.27 -1.58 -8.00
N VAL A 40 20.23 -2.78 -8.57
CA VAL A 40 20.01 -3.00 -10.00
C VAL A 40 18.55 -2.67 -10.38
N LEU A 41 17.60 -2.90 -9.47
CA LEU A 41 16.18 -2.74 -9.73
C LEU A 41 15.82 -1.33 -10.21
N HIS A 42 16.39 -0.29 -9.58
CA HIS A 42 16.14 1.09 -9.97
C HIS A 42 16.54 1.38 -11.43
N TYR A 43 17.60 0.74 -11.94
CA TYR A 43 18.00 0.90 -13.34
C TYR A 43 17.04 0.18 -14.29
N LEU A 44 16.61 -1.04 -13.92
CA LEU A 44 15.64 -1.80 -14.73
C LEU A 44 14.29 -1.09 -14.78
N GLU A 45 13.83 -0.49 -13.68
CA GLU A 45 12.59 0.31 -13.62
C GLU A 45 12.62 1.52 -14.57
N ASN A 46 13.82 2.06 -14.83
CA ASN A 46 14.03 3.14 -15.80
C ASN A 46 14.15 2.64 -17.26
N GLY A 47 13.91 1.35 -17.52
CA GLY A 47 13.96 0.74 -18.85
C GLY A 47 15.37 0.35 -19.31
N ALA A 48 16.33 0.25 -18.40
CA ALA A 48 17.65 -0.28 -18.73
C ALA A 48 17.62 -1.80 -18.88
N ASP A 49 18.53 -2.32 -19.69
CA ASP A 49 18.77 -3.75 -19.82
C ASP A 49 19.67 -4.28 -18.71
N LEU A 50 19.57 -5.58 -18.43
CA LEU A 50 20.37 -6.19 -17.38
C LEU A 50 21.82 -6.41 -17.84
N MET A 51 22.72 -5.69 -17.18
CA MET A 51 24.16 -5.88 -17.27
C MET A 51 24.58 -7.05 -16.37
N LEU A 52 25.40 -7.95 -16.90
CA LEU A 52 25.79 -9.20 -16.22
C LEU A 52 26.56 -8.96 -14.91
N GLN A 53 27.19 -7.80 -14.74
CA GLN A 53 27.84 -7.41 -13.50
C GLN A 53 26.86 -7.28 -12.32
N GLY A 54 25.57 -7.06 -12.59
CA GLY A 54 24.53 -6.99 -11.58
C GLY A 54 24.03 -8.36 -11.08
N VAL A 55 24.43 -9.45 -11.75
CA VAL A 55 24.00 -10.82 -11.41
C VAL A 55 24.82 -11.36 -10.25
N ILE A 56 24.14 -11.84 -9.21
CA ILE A 56 24.75 -12.39 -8.01
C ILE A 56 25.25 -13.81 -8.30
N ARG A 57 26.51 -14.06 -7.96
CA ARG A 57 27.16 -15.37 -8.05
C ARG A 57 27.52 -15.84 -6.64
N ARG A 58 26.69 -16.70 -6.05
CA ARG A 58 26.93 -17.36 -4.76
C ARG A 58 26.75 -18.86 -4.94
N GLU A 59 27.50 -19.68 -4.20
CA GLU A 59 27.44 -21.14 -4.28
C GLU A 59 26.02 -21.70 -4.04
N MET A 60 25.20 -20.97 -3.29
CA MET A 60 23.80 -21.35 -3.00
C MET A 60 22.81 -21.00 -4.12
N ILE A 61 23.20 -20.19 -5.11
CA ILE A 61 22.34 -19.75 -6.21
C ILE A 61 22.80 -20.46 -7.49
N PRO A 62 22.10 -21.51 -7.94
CA PRO A 62 22.43 -22.19 -9.18
C PRO A 62 22.21 -21.25 -10.37
N LEU A 63 23.17 -21.26 -11.30
CA LEU A 63 22.94 -20.70 -12.64
C LEU A 63 22.24 -21.76 -13.47
N TYR A 64 21.01 -21.50 -13.87
CA TYR A 64 20.28 -22.35 -14.79
C TYR A 64 20.93 -22.34 -16.18
N GLU A 65 20.90 -23.46 -16.89
CA GLU A 65 21.32 -23.52 -18.28
C GLU A 65 20.22 -22.96 -19.18
N PHE A 66 20.59 -22.01 -20.02
CA PHE A 66 19.72 -21.42 -21.03
C PHE A 66 20.55 -20.97 -22.25
N ASN A 67 19.88 -20.90 -23.39
CA ASN A 67 20.40 -20.43 -24.67
C ASN A 67 20.10 -18.95 -24.87
N ARG A 68 20.69 -18.37 -25.92
CA ARG A 68 20.38 -17.02 -26.38
C ARG A 68 18.98 -17.00 -27.00
N GLY A 69 18.15 -16.04 -26.60
CA GLY A 69 16.77 -15.89 -27.05
C GLY A 69 15.73 -16.54 -26.12
N ASP A 70 16.17 -17.20 -25.05
CA ASP A 70 15.27 -17.82 -24.07
C ASP A 70 14.67 -16.77 -23.13
N ALA A 71 13.45 -17.02 -22.68
CA ALA A 71 12.79 -16.21 -21.65
C ALA A 71 13.37 -16.52 -20.27
N VAL A 72 13.75 -15.49 -19.54
CA VAL A 72 14.31 -15.61 -18.19
C VAL A 72 13.64 -14.66 -17.23
N THR A 73 13.62 -15.05 -15.96
CA THR A 73 13.06 -14.27 -14.86
C THR A 73 14.17 -13.67 -14.01
N ILE A 74 13.92 -12.50 -13.46
CA ILE A 74 14.90 -11.76 -12.66
C ILE A 74 14.31 -11.51 -11.28
N SER A 75 14.97 -12.03 -10.25
CA SER A 75 14.57 -11.86 -8.85
C SER A 75 15.63 -11.05 -8.10
N VAL A 76 15.22 -10.37 -7.03
CA VAL A 76 16.08 -9.48 -6.25
C VAL A 76 16.43 -10.12 -4.92
N LEU A 77 17.70 -10.06 -4.51
CA LEU A 77 18.14 -10.50 -3.19
C LEU A 77 18.25 -9.31 -2.23
N THR A 78 17.43 -9.31 -1.18
CA THR A 78 17.45 -8.30 -0.11
C THR A 78 17.53 -8.98 1.24
N GLY A 79 18.59 -8.68 2.02
CA GLY A 79 18.71 -9.16 3.41
C GLY A 79 18.69 -10.68 3.60
N GLY A 80 19.06 -11.46 2.58
CA GLY A 80 19.00 -12.93 2.62
C GLY A 80 17.70 -13.54 2.10
N LYS A 81 16.71 -12.72 1.72
CA LYS A 81 15.43 -13.17 1.13
C LYS A 81 15.38 -12.83 -0.36
N ILE A 82 14.84 -13.75 -1.16
CA ILE A 82 14.59 -13.51 -2.59
C ILE A 82 13.19 -12.92 -2.75
N MET A 83 13.12 -11.77 -3.39
CA MET A 83 11.89 -11.11 -3.79
C MET A 83 11.69 -11.28 -5.30
N GLY A 84 10.48 -11.68 -5.71
CA GLY A 84 10.13 -11.79 -7.13
C GLY A 84 9.80 -13.21 -7.60
N PRO A 85 9.72 -13.43 -8.93
CA PRO A 85 10.29 -12.60 -10.00
C PRO A 85 9.81 -11.14 -10.09
N MET A 86 10.73 -10.23 -10.40
CA MET A 86 10.51 -8.77 -10.51
C MET A 86 10.53 -8.27 -11.96
N ALA A 87 11.23 -8.97 -12.85
CA ALA A 87 11.24 -8.68 -14.27
C ALA A 87 11.31 -9.97 -15.10
N VAL A 88 10.84 -9.88 -16.34
CA VAL A 88 10.95 -10.89 -17.39
C VAL A 88 11.72 -10.30 -18.56
N GLY A 89 12.66 -11.06 -19.09
CA GLY A 89 13.48 -10.63 -20.20
C GLY A 89 13.86 -11.76 -21.14
N ILE A 90 14.51 -11.38 -22.24
CA ILE A 90 15.07 -12.29 -23.24
C ILE A 90 16.59 -12.28 -23.16
N THR A 91 17.19 -13.46 -23.17
CA THR A 91 18.65 -13.60 -23.06
C THR A 91 19.35 -13.16 -24.34
N LEU A 92 20.41 -12.37 -24.20
CA LEU A 92 21.26 -11.94 -25.31
C LEU A 92 22.53 -12.79 -25.45
N MET A 93 22.89 -13.52 -24.39
CA MET A 93 24.00 -14.47 -24.32
C MET A 93 23.51 -15.79 -23.73
N SER A 94 24.12 -16.90 -24.14
CA SER A 94 23.87 -18.18 -23.47
C SER A 94 24.53 -18.21 -22.08
N SER A 95 24.05 -19.09 -21.20
CA SER A 95 24.66 -19.34 -19.89
C SER A 95 26.17 -19.65 -19.98
N GLN A 96 26.60 -20.39 -21.01
CA GLN A 96 28.01 -20.71 -21.27
C GLN A 96 28.81 -19.48 -21.72
N GLU A 97 28.24 -18.64 -22.60
CA GLU A 97 28.85 -17.38 -23.03
C GLU A 97 28.99 -16.39 -21.88
N MET A 98 27.99 -16.32 -20.98
CA MET A 98 28.05 -15.50 -19.78
C MET A 98 29.24 -15.88 -18.89
N ILE A 99 29.46 -17.19 -18.69
CA ILE A 99 30.59 -17.71 -17.92
C ILE A 99 31.91 -17.40 -18.64
N ALA A 100 32.00 -17.66 -19.94
CA ALA A 100 33.21 -17.43 -20.74
C ALA A 100 33.63 -15.95 -20.75
N ASN A 101 32.65 -15.04 -20.83
CA ASN A 101 32.85 -13.59 -20.79
C ASN A 101 32.95 -13.03 -19.36
N LYS A 102 33.11 -13.89 -18.34
CA LYS A 102 33.26 -13.51 -16.93
C LYS A 102 32.14 -12.63 -16.38
N PHE A 103 30.92 -12.76 -16.92
CA PHE A 103 29.75 -11.94 -16.58
C PHE A 103 29.95 -10.44 -16.86
N GLU A 104 30.58 -10.13 -18.00
CA GLU A 104 30.71 -8.76 -18.47
C GLU A 104 29.80 -8.49 -19.67
N GLY A 105 29.21 -7.30 -19.67
CA GLY A 105 28.39 -6.81 -20.78
C GLY A 105 26.89 -7.00 -20.58
N LYS A 106 26.14 -6.74 -21.65
CA LYS A 106 24.68 -6.77 -21.66
C LYS A 106 24.20 -8.22 -21.80
N GLY A 107 23.53 -8.75 -20.78
CA GLY A 107 23.17 -10.17 -20.72
C GLY A 107 21.72 -10.47 -21.07
N VAL A 108 20.79 -9.65 -20.58
CA VAL A 108 19.35 -9.86 -20.77
C VAL A 108 18.70 -8.54 -21.16
N GLN A 109 17.87 -8.57 -22.20
CA GLN A 109 17.02 -7.46 -22.56
C GLN A 109 15.71 -7.54 -21.77
N ILE A 110 15.35 -6.48 -21.08
CA ILE A 110 14.13 -6.45 -20.26
C ILE A 110 12.92 -6.21 -21.16
N LEU A 111 11.90 -7.05 -21.00
CA LEU A 111 10.65 -6.96 -21.77
C LEU A 111 9.49 -6.50 -20.89
N HIS A 112 9.43 -6.96 -19.64
CA HIS A 112 8.35 -6.67 -18.70
C HIS A 112 8.92 -6.56 -17.28
N ILE A 113 8.47 -5.57 -16.52
CA ILE A 113 8.95 -5.30 -15.17
C ILE A 113 7.81 -4.94 -14.22
N PHE A 114 8.04 -5.16 -12.92
CA PHE A 114 7.15 -4.75 -11.87
C PHE A 114 6.87 -3.24 -11.96
N ARG A 115 5.59 -2.87 -11.81
CA ARG A 115 5.08 -1.48 -11.95
C ARG A 115 5.13 -0.88 -13.36
N ASP A 116 5.36 -1.68 -14.40
CA ASP A 116 5.12 -1.20 -15.76
C ASP A 116 3.62 -1.22 -16.14
N LEU A 117 3.31 -0.73 -17.34
CA LEU A 117 1.95 -0.64 -17.86
C LEU A 117 1.26 -2.01 -18.01
N LEU A 118 2.02 -3.08 -18.28
CA LEU A 118 1.47 -4.42 -18.41
C LEU A 118 1.15 -5.03 -17.03
N TRP A 119 1.95 -4.72 -16.02
CA TRP A 119 1.64 -5.06 -14.64
C TRP A 119 0.42 -4.25 -14.16
N GLU A 120 0.35 -2.95 -14.46
CA GLU A 120 -0.78 -2.09 -14.08
C GLU A 120 -2.12 -2.53 -14.69
N PHE A 121 -2.07 -3.24 -15.82
CA PHE A 121 -3.23 -3.83 -16.47
C PHE A 121 -3.84 -5.00 -15.67
N GLY A 122 -3.05 -5.70 -14.86
CA GLY A 122 -3.51 -6.81 -14.02
C GLY A 122 -4.05 -6.37 -12.66
N SER A 123 -4.01 -7.27 -11.68
CA SER A 123 -4.57 -7.07 -10.32
C SER A 123 -3.76 -6.14 -9.42
N ARG A 124 -2.58 -5.69 -9.87
CA ARG A 124 -1.61 -4.88 -9.11
C ARG A 124 -1.11 -5.58 -7.84
N SER A 125 -1.02 -6.91 -7.90
CA SER A 125 -0.52 -7.74 -6.81
C SER A 125 0.98 -7.49 -6.54
N ALA A 126 1.38 -7.65 -5.29
CA ALA A 126 2.77 -7.52 -4.87
C ALA A 126 3.57 -8.80 -5.22
N PRO A 127 4.88 -8.68 -5.51
CA PRO A 127 5.74 -9.84 -5.76
C PRO A 127 5.85 -10.71 -4.50
N PRO A 128 5.93 -12.05 -4.66
CA PRO A 128 6.11 -12.95 -3.53
C PRO A 128 7.53 -12.81 -2.96
N VAL A 129 7.64 -13.10 -1.66
CA VAL A 129 8.90 -13.09 -0.91
C VAL A 129 9.14 -14.49 -0.38
N HIS A 130 10.29 -15.05 -0.74
CA HIS A 130 10.68 -16.39 -0.33
C HIS A 130 12.06 -16.37 0.30
N ASP A 131 12.29 -17.32 1.21
CA ASP A 131 13.62 -17.56 1.74
C ASP A 131 14.50 -18.26 0.67
N LEU A 132 15.79 -17.92 0.66
CA LEU A 132 16.76 -18.38 -0.34
C LEU A 132 16.75 -19.91 -0.49
N LEU A 133 16.65 -20.64 0.62
CA LEU A 133 16.68 -22.09 0.65
C LEU A 133 15.38 -22.73 0.13
N ALA A 134 14.24 -22.07 0.30
CA ALA A 134 12.93 -22.64 -0.05
C ALA A 134 12.76 -22.77 -1.58
N ILE A 135 13.21 -21.77 -2.35
CA ILE A 135 13.08 -21.78 -3.82
C ILE A 135 13.99 -22.86 -4.45
N PHE A 136 15.26 -22.92 -4.04
CA PHE A 136 16.23 -23.81 -4.70
C PHE A 136 16.16 -25.26 -4.23
N ASN A 137 15.61 -25.54 -3.04
CA ASN A 137 15.35 -26.91 -2.59
C ASN A 137 14.09 -27.53 -3.24
N ALA A 138 13.11 -26.71 -3.64
CA ALA A 138 11.93 -27.19 -4.36
C ALA A 138 12.26 -27.77 -5.76
N GLY A 139 13.43 -27.43 -6.32
CA GLY A 139 13.93 -27.97 -7.59
C GLY A 139 14.73 -29.28 -7.47
N LYS A 140 14.96 -29.80 -6.25
CA LYS A 140 15.65 -31.08 -6.01
C LYS A 140 14.67 -32.16 -5.53
N THR A 141 13.60 -32.38 -6.27
CA THR A 141 12.89 -33.66 -6.15
C THR A 141 13.66 -34.66 -7.01
N GLN A 142 14.36 -35.59 -6.36
CA GLN A 142 14.90 -36.79 -6.98
C GLN A 142 13.79 -37.43 -7.83
N GLU A 143 14.10 -37.79 -9.08
CA GLU A 143 13.25 -38.72 -9.82
C GLU A 143 13.04 -39.97 -8.97
N PRO A 144 11.81 -40.33 -8.59
CA PRO A 144 11.51 -41.69 -8.25
C PRO A 144 11.30 -42.42 -9.58
N SER A 145 12.27 -43.26 -9.92
CA SER A 145 12.04 -44.38 -10.81
C SER A 145 10.86 -45.19 -10.28
N GLN A 146 9.70 -45.12 -10.94
CA GLN A 146 8.75 -46.22 -11.04
C GLN A 146 7.71 -45.91 -12.12
N GLU A 147 7.65 -46.84 -13.07
CA GLU A 147 6.63 -46.99 -14.10
C GLU A 147 5.25 -46.93 -13.44
N ASP A 148 4.33 -46.13 -13.98
CA ASP A 148 2.94 -46.58 -14.17
C ASP A 148 2.20 -45.69 -15.17
N GLU A 149 1.46 -46.40 -16.02
CA GLU A 149 0.85 -46.00 -17.27
C GLU A 149 -0.11 -44.80 -17.21
N PHE A 150 0.02 -43.93 -18.21
CA PHE A 150 -1.09 -43.12 -18.72
C PHE A 150 -2.19 -44.04 -19.28
N PRO A 151 -3.48 -43.90 -18.92
CA PRO A 151 -4.53 -44.57 -19.69
C PRO A 151 -4.86 -43.73 -20.94
N PRO A 152 -4.87 -44.32 -22.14
CA PRO A 152 -5.14 -43.58 -23.37
C PRO A 152 -6.65 -43.36 -23.57
N LEU A 153 -6.94 -42.27 -24.29
CA LEU A 153 -8.27 -41.84 -24.69
C LEU A 153 -8.84 -42.78 -25.78
N GLY A 154 -10.05 -43.32 -25.52
CA GLY A 154 -11.04 -43.65 -26.53
C GLY A 154 -11.25 -45.12 -26.90
N SER A 155 -12.44 -45.65 -26.57
CA SER A 155 -13.29 -46.37 -27.52
C SER A 155 -14.68 -46.66 -26.93
N LEU A 156 -15.70 -46.34 -27.72
CA LEU A 156 -17.11 -46.61 -27.51
C LEU A 156 -17.41 -48.12 -27.39
N SER A 157 -18.29 -48.51 -26.47
CA SER A 157 -19.21 -49.65 -26.67
C SER A 157 -20.40 -49.59 -25.72
N VAL A 158 -21.58 -49.74 -26.30
CA VAL A 158 -22.92 -49.72 -25.73
C VAL A 158 -23.22 -51.07 -25.06
N ASN A 159 -23.87 -51.09 -23.90
CA ASN A 159 -25.09 -51.89 -23.66
C ASN A 159 -25.68 -51.72 -22.25
N GLU A 160 -26.93 -51.21 -22.27
CA GLU A 160 -28.14 -51.63 -21.56
C GLU A 160 -28.05 -52.33 -20.20
N GLY A 161 -28.78 -51.76 -19.23
CA GLY A 161 -29.07 -52.40 -17.95
C GLY A 161 -29.80 -51.49 -16.97
N SER A 162 -31.08 -51.25 -17.26
CA SER A 162 -32.14 -50.70 -16.38
C SER A 162 -31.94 -50.85 -14.86
N ASN A 163 -32.13 -49.76 -14.10
CA ASN A 163 -33.39 -49.61 -13.34
C ASN A 163 -33.59 -48.18 -12.80
N VAL A 164 -34.83 -47.72 -13.00
CA VAL A 164 -35.37 -46.42 -12.63
C VAL A 164 -35.99 -46.53 -11.23
N GLN A 165 -35.83 -45.51 -10.40
CA GLN A 165 -36.89 -45.07 -9.48
C GLN A 165 -36.73 -43.58 -9.16
N GLN A 166 -37.52 -42.77 -9.86
CA GLN A 166 -37.97 -41.43 -9.46
C GLN A 166 -39.09 -41.53 -8.41
N VAL A 167 -39.34 -40.44 -7.68
CA VAL A 167 -40.64 -39.74 -7.43
C VAL A 167 -40.40 -38.73 -6.29
N GLU A 168 -40.28 -37.41 -6.56
CA GLU A 168 -41.30 -36.31 -6.45
C GLU A 168 -41.86 -36.12 -5.02
N VAL A 169 -41.55 -35.04 -4.28
CA VAL A 169 -42.03 -33.62 -4.31
C VAL A 169 -43.54 -33.44 -3.99
N ILE A 170 -43.86 -32.68 -2.91
CA ILE A 170 -44.96 -31.70 -2.68
C ILE A 170 -44.79 -31.16 -1.21
N VAL A 171 -44.26 -29.96 -0.95
CA VAL A 171 -44.86 -28.60 -0.74
C VAL A 171 -45.91 -28.47 0.39
N HIS A 172 -45.56 -27.80 1.52
CA HIS A 172 -46.33 -26.67 2.09
C HIS A 172 -45.59 -25.86 3.16
N GLU A 173 -45.98 -24.58 3.26
CA GLU A 173 -45.36 -23.39 3.88
C GLU A 173 -45.37 -23.33 5.42
N GLY A 174 -44.49 -22.47 6.00
CA GLY A 174 -44.76 -21.78 7.27
C GLY A 174 -43.58 -21.58 8.24
N GLN A 175 -42.85 -20.46 8.10
CA GLN A 175 -42.29 -19.58 9.14
C GLN A 175 -41.77 -20.13 10.51
N GLN A 176 -40.45 -20.00 10.78
CA GLN A 176 -39.83 -19.13 11.82
C GLN A 176 -38.37 -19.54 12.17
N THR A 177 -37.46 -18.59 11.93
CA THR A 177 -36.17 -18.28 12.61
C THR A 177 -35.51 -19.31 13.55
N SER A 178 -34.33 -19.81 13.16
CA SER A 178 -33.07 -19.78 13.94
C SER A 178 -31.96 -20.46 13.11
N CYS A 179 -30.83 -19.79 12.96
CA CYS A 179 -29.67 -20.27 12.21
C CYS A 179 -28.54 -20.63 13.18
N ASP A 180 -28.44 -21.92 13.50
CA ASP A 180 -27.17 -22.58 13.75
C ASP A 180 -26.52 -22.89 12.39
N ARG A 181 -25.22 -22.63 12.24
CA ARG A 181 -24.35 -23.46 11.40
C ARG A 181 -22.89 -23.27 11.76
N GLU A 182 -22.35 -24.37 12.28
CA GLU A 182 -20.95 -24.75 12.33
C GLU A 182 -20.33 -24.73 10.93
N ALA A 183 -19.05 -24.38 10.84
CA ALA A 183 -18.20 -24.73 9.70
C ALA A 183 -16.81 -25.11 10.21
N ASN A 184 -16.40 -26.32 9.82
CA ASN A 184 -15.17 -27.00 10.16
C ASN A 184 -13.90 -26.28 9.71
N GLN A 185 -12.87 -26.40 10.54
CA GLN A 185 -11.48 -26.10 10.27
C GLN A 185 -10.83 -27.23 9.45
N SER A 186 -9.92 -26.86 8.55
CA SER A 186 -8.78 -27.70 8.18
C SER A 186 -7.52 -26.82 8.20
N GLU A 187 -6.50 -27.38 8.84
CA GLU A 187 -5.31 -26.75 9.40
C GLU A 187 -4.27 -26.41 8.31
N ALA A 188 -3.52 -25.33 8.53
CA ALA A 188 -2.24 -25.08 7.88
C ALA A 188 -1.20 -24.96 8.99
N ASP A 189 -0.11 -25.72 8.91
CA ASP A 189 0.90 -25.85 9.96
C ASP A 189 2.33 -25.64 9.43
N GLY A 190 3.14 -24.98 10.28
CA GLY A 190 4.61 -24.88 10.29
C GLY A 190 5.29 -23.98 9.23
N ASN A 191 6.29 -23.14 9.50
CA ASN A 191 7.16 -22.82 10.66
C ASN A 191 7.95 -21.52 10.26
N THR A 192 8.01 -20.44 11.06
CA THR A 192 8.95 -20.12 12.17
C THR A 192 10.22 -19.37 11.71
N GLU A 193 10.28 -18.06 12.02
CA GLU A 193 11.54 -17.32 12.22
C GLU A 193 11.41 -16.38 13.45
N GLU A 194 12.29 -16.65 14.43
CA GLU A 194 12.83 -15.84 15.54
C GLU A 194 11.88 -15.04 16.44
N GLN A 195 11.52 -15.67 17.58
CA GLN A 195 10.80 -15.07 18.69
C GLN A 195 11.75 -14.53 19.80
N PRO A 196 11.46 -13.35 20.41
CA PRO A 196 11.80 -13.09 21.82
C PRO A 196 11.03 -14.08 22.72
N PRO A 197 11.47 -14.36 23.97
CA PRO A 197 11.07 -15.56 24.73
C PRO A 197 9.56 -15.80 24.68
N GLU A 198 9.15 -17.06 24.43
CA GLU A 198 7.74 -17.49 24.40
C GLU A 198 7.01 -17.01 25.65
N GLU A 199 6.41 -15.83 25.59
CA GLU A 199 5.48 -15.36 26.61
C GLU A 199 4.26 -16.26 26.56
N SER A 200 3.81 -16.70 27.72
CA SER A 200 2.65 -17.58 27.79
C SER A 200 1.40 -16.86 27.27
N MET A 201 0.44 -17.60 26.71
CA MET A 201 -0.85 -17.02 26.28
C MET A 201 -1.58 -16.32 27.44
N ASP A 202 -1.30 -16.73 28.67
CA ASP A 202 -1.82 -16.09 29.89
C ASP A 202 -1.20 -14.72 30.13
N ASP A 203 0.11 -14.55 29.88
CA ASP A 203 0.81 -13.27 30.00
C ASP A 203 0.31 -12.28 28.95
N LEU A 204 0.12 -12.74 27.70
CA LEU A 204 -0.48 -11.93 26.64
C LEU A 204 -1.90 -11.50 27.00
N LEU A 205 -2.74 -12.41 27.52
CA LEU A 205 -4.08 -12.09 27.99
C LEU A 205 -4.04 -11.02 29.09
N TYR A 206 -3.15 -11.19 30.07
CA TYR A 206 -3.05 -10.30 31.23
C TYR A 206 -2.55 -8.90 30.84
N ARG A 207 -1.54 -8.81 29.96
CA ARG A 207 -1.01 -7.54 29.45
C ARG A 207 -2.05 -6.78 28.61
N CYS A 208 -2.69 -7.43 27.65
CA CYS A 208 -3.74 -6.81 26.83
C CYS A 208 -4.95 -6.38 27.69
N PHE A 209 -5.27 -7.12 28.75
CA PHE A 209 -6.31 -6.75 29.70
C PHE A 209 -5.98 -5.45 30.45
N LEU A 210 -4.76 -5.30 30.98
CA LEU A 210 -4.32 -4.07 31.65
C LEU A 210 -4.27 -2.87 30.69
N ALA A 211 -3.82 -3.08 29.45
CA ALA A 211 -3.83 -2.06 28.40
C ALA A 211 -5.26 -1.58 28.10
N ALA A 212 -6.20 -2.50 27.92
CA ALA A 212 -7.60 -2.20 27.64
C ALA A 212 -8.26 -1.39 28.77
N LEU A 213 -8.01 -1.76 30.04
CA LEU A 213 -8.52 -1.04 31.21
C LEU A 213 -7.96 0.39 31.33
N LYS A 214 -6.69 0.60 30.96
CA LYS A 214 -6.00 1.89 31.13
C LYS A 214 -6.29 2.87 30.00
N PHE A 215 -6.46 2.39 28.77
CA PHE A 215 -6.47 3.24 27.58
C PHE A 215 -7.74 3.17 26.72
N ARG A 216 -8.53 2.10 26.80
CA ARG A 216 -9.73 1.92 25.95
C ARG A 216 -11.05 1.93 26.73
N LEU A 217 -11.01 1.78 28.06
CA LEU A 217 -12.21 1.77 28.90
C LEU A 217 -12.51 3.16 29.46
N ASP A 218 -13.34 3.92 28.75
CA ASP A 218 -13.74 5.27 29.15
C ASP A 218 -15.03 5.32 29.99
N LYS A 219 -15.95 4.37 29.78
CA LYS A 219 -17.28 4.34 30.41
C LYS A 219 -17.55 3.00 31.09
N VAL A 220 -18.01 3.08 32.33
CA VAL A 220 -18.45 1.96 33.18
C VAL A 220 -19.82 2.37 33.76
N PRO A 221 -20.83 1.48 33.86
CA PRO A 221 -20.81 0.02 33.67
C PRO A 221 -20.73 -0.44 32.21
N MET A 222 -19.99 -1.53 31.97
CA MET A 222 -19.79 -2.15 30.65
C MET A 222 -19.98 -3.67 30.76
N ASP A 223 -20.68 -4.28 29.79
CA ASP A 223 -20.82 -5.74 29.72
C ASP A 223 -19.46 -6.44 29.49
N VAL A 224 -19.22 -7.56 30.15
CA VAL A 224 -17.96 -8.31 30.09
C VAL A 224 -17.67 -8.85 28.69
N GLY A 225 -18.69 -9.29 27.95
CA GLY A 225 -18.55 -9.74 26.57
C GLY A 225 -18.27 -8.58 25.60
N GLN A 226 -18.91 -7.43 25.82
CA GLN A 226 -18.64 -6.21 25.07
C GLN A 226 -17.22 -5.69 25.33
N PHE A 227 -16.77 -5.69 26.59
CA PHE A 227 -15.40 -5.32 26.95
C PHE A 227 -14.36 -6.25 26.29
N TYR A 228 -14.61 -7.57 26.31
CA TYR A 228 -13.72 -8.53 25.67
C TYR A 228 -13.58 -8.29 24.16
N SER A 229 -14.72 -8.15 23.46
CA SER A 229 -14.74 -8.00 22.00
C SER A 229 -14.25 -6.64 21.50
N GLN A 230 -14.64 -5.54 22.15
CA GLN A 230 -14.39 -4.18 21.66
C GLN A 230 -13.15 -3.53 22.25
N CYS A 231 -12.77 -3.85 23.49
CA CYS A 231 -11.63 -3.23 24.16
C CYS A 231 -10.42 -4.15 24.22
N LEU A 232 -10.59 -5.40 24.69
CA LEU A 232 -9.46 -6.30 24.91
C LEU A 232 -8.87 -6.84 23.60
N LEU A 233 -9.69 -7.36 22.68
CA LEU A 233 -9.18 -7.84 21.39
C LEU A 233 -8.54 -6.74 20.55
N ALA A 234 -9.03 -5.50 20.68
CA ALA A 234 -8.46 -4.35 19.99
C ALA A 234 -7.08 -3.91 20.54
N CYS A 235 -6.68 -4.41 21.72
CA CYS A 235 -5.34 -4.23 22.26
C CYS A 235 -4.35 -5.34 21.88
N VAL A 236 -4.82 -6.42 21.25
CA VAL A 236 -3.95 -7.53 20.83
C VAL A 236 -3.10 -7.08 19.63
N PRO A 237 -1.78 -7.28 19.65
CA PRO A 237 -0.90 -6.91 18.53
C PRO A 237 -1.32 -7.59 17.23
N LYS A 238 -1.29 -6.87 16.08
CA LYS A 238 -1.68 -7.41 14.75
C LYS A 238 -0.88 -8.67 14.35
N THR A 239 0.32 -8.85 14.91
CA THR A 239 1.21 -9.99 14.68
C THR A 239 0.85 -11.23 15.51
N ARG A 240 -0.06 -11.11 16.49
CA ARG A 240 -0.44 -12.20 17.41
C ARG A 240 -1.96 -12.41 17.43
N ARG A 241 -2.39 -13.60 17.82
CA ARG A 241 -3.81 -13.92 18.05
C ARG A 241 -3.99 -14.45 19.46
N LEU A 242 -4.99 -13.92 20.15
CA LEU A 242 -5.34 -14.36 21.50
C LEU A 242 -6.35 -15.51 21.43
N ASP A 243 -5.95 -16.71 21.83
CA ASP A 243 -6.84 -17.88 21.91
C ASP A 243 -7.16 -18.23 23.37
N MET A 244 -8.39 -17.95 23.79
CA MET A 244 -8.86 -18.23 25.16
C MET A 244 -8.79 -19.71 25.52
N LYS A 245 -8.90 -20.64 24.56
CA LYS A 245 -8.85 -22.10 24.85
C LYS A 245 -7.46 -22.56 25.26
N LYS A 246 -6.42 -21.85 24.80
CA LYS A 246 -5.01 -22.12 25.13
C LYS A 246 -4.57 -21.46 26.44
N THR A 247 -5.41 -20.61 27.03
CA THR A 247 -5.17 -20.04 28.36
C THR A 247 -5.55 -21.01 29.46
N LYS A 248 -4.94 -20.89 30.64
CA LYS A 248 -5.31 -21.71 31.82
C LYS A 248 -6.75 -21.50 32.29
N TYR A 249 -7.37 -20.38 31.91
CA TYR A 249 -8.70 -19.97 32.35
C TYR A 249 -9.83 -20.56 31.51
N LYS A 250 -9.60 -20.77 30.19
CA LYS A 250 -10.55 -21.28 29.18
C LYS A 250 -11.84 -20.44 28.98
N LYS A 251 -12.21 -19.60 29.95
CA LYS A 251 -13.33 -18.65 29.93
C LYS A 251 -12.89 -17.35 30.56
N PHE A 252 -13.28 -16.24 29.94
CA PHE A 252 -12.91 -14.91 30.40
C PHE A 252 -13.47 -14.54 31.79
N GLY A 253 -14.67 -15.02 32.14
CA GLY A 253 -15.22 -14.82 33.48
C GLY A 253 -14.39 -15.46 34.60
N ILE A 254 -13.77 -16.62 34.34
CA ILE A 254 -12.90 -17.31 35.31
C ILE A 254 -11.59 -16.52 35.48
N PHE A 255 -11.05 -15.97 34.39
CA PHE A 255 -9.90 -15.07 34.44
C PHE A 255 -10.18 -13.84 35.31
N LEU A 256 -11.32 -13.17 35.13
CA LEU A 256 -11.66 -11.99 35.94
C LEU A 256 -11.85 -12.32 37.43
N GLU A 257 -12.43 -13.48 37.74
CA GLU A 257 -12.54 -13.95 39.13
C GLU A 257 -11.17 -14.23 39.76
N GLU A 258 -10.21 -14.78 39.01
CA GLU A 258 -8.84 -15.04 39.49
C GLU A 258 -8.04 -13.74 39.67
N VAL A 259 -8.11 -12.83 38.70
CA VAL A 259 -7.42 -11.53 38.76
C VAL A 259 -7.89 -10.71 39.95
N ASN A 260 -9.16 -10.82 40.34
CA ASN A 260 -9.71 -10.15 41.51
C ASN A 260 -9.39 -10.83 42.85
N LYS A 261 -8.92 -12.08 42.83
CA LYS A 261 -8.47 -12.84 44.02
C LYS A 261 -6.97 -12.73 44.26
N GLY A 262 -6.22 -12.02 43.41
CA GLY A 262 -4.78 -11.82 43.57
C GLY A 262 -4.42 -11.15 44.90
N GLU A 263 -3.19 -11.35 45.36
CA GLU A 263 -2.69 -10.86 46.66
C GLU A 263 -2.75 -9.32 46.77
N ASP A 264 -2.74 -8.61 45.64
CA ASP A 264 -2.77 -7.14 45.54
C ASP A 264 -4.19 -6.52 45.59
N GLY A 265 -5.24 -7.34 45.70
CA GLY A 265 -6.64 -6.90 45.77
C GLY A 265 -7.38 -6.87 44.41
N PRO A 266 -8.66 -6.46 44.38
CA PRO A 266 -9.47 -6.50 43.16
C PRO A 266 -9.09 -5.39 42.17
N ILE A 267 -8.96 -5.75 40.89
CA ILE A 267 -8.71 -4.79 39.79
C ILE A 267 -10.04 -4.25 39.24
N VAL A 268 -11.07 -5.09 39.16
CA VAL A 268 -12.39 -4.74 38.62
C VAL A 268 -13.51 -5.28 39.50
N LYS A 269 -14.59 -4.53 39.67
CA LYS A 269 -15.79 -4.97 40.38
C LYS A 269 -16.81 -5.49 39.39
N ILE A 270 -17.27 -6.73 39.57
CA ILE A 270 -18.20 -7.40 38.65
C ILE A 270 -19.56 -7.57 39.31
N LYS A 271 -20.62 -7.21 38.61
CA LYS A 271 -22.01 -7.40 39.03
C LYS A 271 -22.67 -8.46 38.13
N LYS A 272 -23.11 -9.57 38.73
CA LYS A 272 -23.81 -10.65 38.02
C LYS A 272 -25.28 -10.26 37.82
N MET A 273 -25.69 -10.00 36.58
CA MET A 273 -27.06 -9.56 36.22
C MET A 273 -27.99 -10.70 35.76
N GLY A 274 -27.49 -11.95 35.67
CA GLY A 274 -28.29 -13.12 35.28
C GLY A 274 -27.43 -14.25 34.70
N LYS A 275 -28.05 -15.28 34.10
CA LYS A 275 -27.34 -16.38 33.43
C LYS A 275 -26.57 -15.84 32.20
N GLY A 276 -25.28 -15.52 32.39
CA GLY A 276 -24.34 -15.21 31.30
C GLY A 276 -24.10 -13.73 30.99
N ALA A 277 -24.72 -12.80 31.72
CA ALA A 277 -24.50 -11.36 31.58
C ALA A 277 -23.80 -10.82 32.84
N ASP A 278 -22.47 -10.85 32.83
CA ASP A 278 -21.64 -10.24 33.85
C ASP A 278 -21.27 -8.83 33.40
N VAL A 279 -21.39 -7.85 34.31
CA VAL A 279 -21.13 -6.44 34.01
C VAL A 279 -19.98 -5.95 34.86
N ILE A 280 -19.00 -5.29 34.24
CA ILE A 280 -17.95 -4.55 34.93
C ILE A 280 -18.58 -3.26 35.45
N ASP A 281 -18.69 -3.12 36.77
CA ASP A 281 -19.38 -2.03 37.48
C ASP A 281 -18.42 -0.89 37.84
N GLU A 282 -17.18 -1.22 38.24
CA GLU A 282 -16.14 -0.25 38.61
C GLU A 282 -14.75 -0.81 38.32
N VAL A 283 -13.76 0.06 38.04
CA VAL A 283 -12.36 -0.31 37.82
C VAL A 283 -11.46 0.45 38.80
N PHE A 284 -10.65 -0.28 39.56
CA PHE A 284 -9.79 0.29 40.59
C PHE A 284 -8.45 0.77 40.00
N LYS A 285 -8.44 2.00 39.46
CA LYS A 285 -7.24 2.63 38.85
C LYS A 285 -6.06 2.81 39.82
N SER A 286 -6.27 2.65 41.13
CA SER A 286 -5.22 2.70 42.16
C SER A 286 -4.40 1.41 42.29
N HIS A 287 -4.78 0.33 41.61
CA HIS A 287 -4.14 -0.98 41.74
C HIS A 287 -2.66 -0.97 41.26
N PRO A 288 -1.71 -1.61 41.99
CA PRO A 288 -0.28 -1.63 41.65
C PRO A 288 0.02 -2.08 40.22
N ALA A 289 -0.69 -3.10 39.72
CA ALA A 289 -0.53 -3.62 38.36
C ALA A 289 -0.86 -2.59 37.26
N LEU A 290 -1.87 -1.73 37.44
CA LEU A 290 -2.22 -0.69 36.45
C LEU A 290 -1.24 0.50 36.49
N ARG A 291 -0.68 0.78 37.68
CA ARG A 291 0.32 1.84 37.88
C ARG A 291 1.68 1.47 37.31
N SER A 292 2.11 0.23 37.51
CA SER A 292 3.39 -0.30 37.00
C SER A 292 3.32 -0.76 35.54
N PHE A 293 2.12 -0.83 34.94
CA PHE A 293 1.94 -1.22 33.55
C PHE A 293 2.65 -0.25 32.58
N ALA A 294 3.64 -0.80 31.86
CA ALA A 294 4.32 -0.18 30.73
C ALA A 294 3.87 -0.87 29.44
N VAL A 295 3.61 -0.07 28.41
CA VAL A 295 3.19 -0.57 27.10
C VAL A 295 4.41 -1.16 26.41
N THR A 296 4.23 -2.35 25.84
CA THR A 296 5.26 -3.08 25.10
C THR A 296 4.88 -3.13 23.62
N ASP A 297 4.02 -4.07 23.23
CA ASP A 297 3.55 -4.30 21.86
C ASP A 297 2.05 -4.09 21.67
N GLU A 298 1.32 -3.71 22.74
CA GLU A 298 -0.13 -3.60 22.72
C GLU A 298 -0.64 -2.39 21.94
N VAL A 299 -1.75 -2.57 21.23
CA VAL A 299 -2.37 -1.49 20.43
C VAL A 299 -3.22 -0.60 21.33
N ILE A 300 -2.67 0.56 21.71
CA ILE A 300 -3.27 1.50 22.67
C ILE A 300 -4.38 2.35 22.04
N LYS A 301 -4.19 2.74 20.78
CA LYS A 301 -5.13 3.55 20.01
C LYS A 301 -5.39 2.84 18.70
N ASP A 302 -6.61 2.93 18.20
CA ASP A 302 -6.85 2.62 16.81
C ASP A 302 -5.98 3.60 16.01
N GLU A 303 -5.06 3.07 15.21
CA GLU A 303 -4.52 3.86 14.10
C GLU A 303 -5.76 4.40 13.38
N GLU A 304 -5.86 5.72 13.21
CA GLU A 304 -6.85 6.28 12.30
C GLU A 304 -6.51 5.73 10.92
N GLU A 305 -7.00 4.53 10.63
CA GLU A 305 -7.19 4.07 9.29
C GLU A 305 -8.15 5.09 8.70
N ASP A 306 -7.60 6.04 7.95
CA ASP A 306 -8.29 6.95 7.04
C ASP A 306 -8.92 6.14 5.88
N SER A 307 -9.46 4.95 6.19
CA SER A 307 -10.05 3.97 5.28
C SER A 307 -11.32 4.49 4.60
N GLY A 308 -11.77 5.69 4.99
CA GLY A 308 -12.83 6.43 4.30
C GLY A 308 -12.34 7.43 3.24
N LYS A 309 -11.04 7.77 3.16
CA LYS A 309 -10.55 8.74 2.17
C LYS A 309 -9.76 8.09 1.05
N CYS A 310 -10.31 8.13 -0.15
CA CYS A 310 -9.71 7.48 -1.32
C CYS A 310 -8.73 8.39 -2.10
N GLY A 311 -8.51 9.62 -1.66
CA GLY A 311 -7.66 10.59 -2.38
C GLY A 311 -6.28 10.84 -1.76
N PRO A 312 -5.42 11.60 -2.47
CA PRO A 312 -4.03 11.79 -2.12
C PRO A 312 -3.82 12.81 -1.00
N LYS A 313 -2.78 12.60 -0.19
CA LYS A 313 -2.22 13.64 0.69
C LYS A 313 -1.20 14.47 -0.09
N ILE A 314 -1.45 15.77 -0.20
CA ILE A 314 -0.63 16.70 -1.00
C ILE A 314 0.32 17.45 -0.07
N HIS A 315 1.62 17.24 -0.25
CA HIS A 315 2.68 17.92 0.52
C HIS A 315 3.40 18.95 -0.37
N GLU A 316 3.65 20.14 0.18
CA GLU A 316 4.36 21.22 -0.53
C GLU A 316 5.81 21.31 -0.06
N TYR A 317 6.73 21.14 -0.99
CA TYR A 317 8.18 21.19 -0.79
C TYR A 317 8.84 22.24 -1.70
N TYR A 318 10.09 22.56 -1.40
CA TYR A 318 10.99 23.36 -2.21
C TYR A 318 12.19 22.50 -2.63
N SER A 319 12.31 22.23 -3.92
CA SER A 319 13.46 21.54 -4.48
C SER A 319 14.64 22.49 -4.58
N VAL A 320 15.79 22.08 -4.05
CA VAL A 320 17.04 22.83 -4.09
C VAL A 320 17.52 23.03 -5.53
N THR A 321 17.79 24.28 -5.90
CA THR A 321 18.32 24.70 -7.20
C THR A 321 19.77 25.17 -7.08
N ASP A 322 20.49 25.20 -8.20
CA ASP A 322 21.90 25.60 -8.23
C ASP A 322 22.14 27.02 -7.71
N ALA A 323 21.15 27.91 -7.85
CA ALA A 323 21.23 29.28 -7.38
C ALA A 323 21.31 29.38 -5.84
N VAL A 324 20.66 28.47 -5.11
CA VAL A 324 20.58 28.53 -3.63
C VAL A 324 21.63 27.64 -2.96
N LEU A 325 22.25 26.73 -3.72
CA LEU A 325 23.31 25.84 -3.23
C LEU A 325 24.45 26.55 -2.46
N PRO A 326 24.96 27.73 -2.87
CA PRO A 326 26.02 28.42 -2.14
C PRO A 326 25.65 28.73 -0.68
N VAL A 327 24.41 29.13 -0.43
CA VAL A 327 23.89 29.43 0.92
C VAL A 327 23.73 28.15 1.74
N LEU A 328 23.23 27.08 1.11
CA LEU A 328 22.94 25.81 1.78
C LEU A 328 24.22 25.03 2.13
N LYS A 329 25.24 25.07 1.27
CA LYS A 329 26.52 24.35 1.46
C LYS A 329 27.27 24.77 2.74
N THR A 330 27.04 25.98 3.24
CA THR A 330 27.69 26.49 4.46
C THR A 330 27.21 25.79 5.75
N ARG A 331 26.06 25.10 5.70
CA ARG A 331 25.47 24.37 6.85
C ARG A 331 25.52 22.84 6.71
N GLY A 332 25.60 22.29 5.49
CA GLY A 332 25.62 20.84 5.28
C GLY A 332 25.84 20.41 3.83
N ARG A 333 25.84 19.09 3.59
CA ARG A 333 25.92 18.51 2.24
C ARG A 333 24.53 18.43 1.61
N PHE A 334 24.07 19.55 1.05
CA PHE A 334 22.85 19.58 0.25
C PHE A 334 23.15 19.33 -1.22
N SER A 335 22.33 18.52 -1.87
CA SER A 335 22.42 18.23 -3.31
C SER A 335 21.32 18.97 -4.09
N LYS A 336 21.58 19.19 -5.38
CA LYS A 336 20.56 19.68 -6.32
C LYS A 336 19.41 18.68 -6.37
N GLY A 337 18.18 19.17 -6.29
CA GLY A 337 16.98 18.32 -6.35
C GLY A 337 16.49 17.79 -5.00
N GLN A 338 17.23 18.01 -3.91
CA GLN A 338 16.76 17.67 -2.57
C GLN A 338 15.50 18.48 -2.23
N LEU A 339 14.50 17.82 -1.64
CA LEU A 339 13.24 18.44 -1.22
C LEU A 339 13.37 18.94 0.22
N LEU A 340 12.98 20.19 0.44
CA LEU A 340 12.98 20.83 1.75
C LEU A 340 11.61 21.47 2.04
N GLU A 341 11.16 21.40 3.29
CA GLU A 341 9.96 22.10 3.75
C GLU A 341 10.23 23.60 3.96
N SER A 342 9.15 24.38 4.00
CA SER A 342 9.25 25.84 4.25
C SER A 342 9.92 26.17 5.59
N SER A 343 9.65 25.35 6.61
CA SER A 343 10.28 25.40 7.95
C SER A 343 11.78 25.16 7.87
N GLU A 344 12.20 24.08 7.21
CA GLU A 344 13.60 23.72 7.05
C GLU A 344 14.39 24.80 6.31
N VAL A 345 13.83 25.33 5.20
CA VAL A 345 14.46 26.45 4.47
C VAL A 345 14.63 27.67 5.38
N ARG A 346 13.62 27.99 6.18
CA ARG A 346 13.67 29.12 7.13
C ARG A 346 14.74 28.90 8.21
N GLU A 347 14.82 27.71 8.77
CA GLU A 347 15.82 27.34 9.76
C GLU A 347 17.22 27.49 9.16
N ILE A 348 17.48 26.89 7.99
CA ILE A 348 18.79 26.93 7.32
C ILE A 348 19.23 28.38 7.01
N VAL A 349 18.31 29.22 6.51
CA VAL A 349 18.61 30.64 6.23
C VAL A 349 18.87 31.43 7.52
N THR A 350 18.06 31.21 8.56
CA THR A 350 18.25 31.87 9.86
C THR A 350 19.61 31.56 10.46
N ASP A 351 19.97 30.30 10.35
CA ASP A 351 21.20 29.72 10.81
C ASP A 351 22.43 30.18 10.03
N TYR A 352 22.29 30.39 8.72
CA TYR A 352 23.32 31.02 7.88
C TYR A 352 23.59 32.45 8.35
N VAL A 353 22.54 33.27 8.48
CA VAL A 353 22.65 34.68 8.89
C VAL A 353 23.27 34.84 10.27
N LYS A 354 22.96 33.95 11.22
CA LYS A 354 23.57 33.95 12.55
C LYS A 354 25.06 33.61 12.52
N LYS A 355 25.47 32.64 11.69
CA LYS A 355 26.86 32.16 11.61
C LYS A 355 27.79 33.17 10.95
N GLU A 356 27.32 33.84 9.90
CA GLU A 356 28.05 34.90 9.20
C GLU A 356 27.89 36.28 9.88
N GLU A 357 27.27 36.32 11.06
CA GLU A 357 27.02 37.53 11.87
C GLU A 357 26.32 38.67 11.10
N LEU A 358 25.47 38.33 10.12
CA LEU A 358 24.80 39.28 9.22
C LEU A 358 23.54 39.94 9.81
N HIS A 359 23.17 39.58 11.04
CA HIS A 359 22.02 40.15 11.73
C HIS A 359 22.26 41.60 12.19
N CYS A 360 21.31 42.50 11.90
CA CYS A 360 21.29 43.89 12.37
C CYS A 360 19.94 44.17 13.04
N GLY A 361 19.69 43.55 14.20
CA GLY A 361 18.45 43.70 14.95
C GLY A 361 17.23 43.17 14.20
N LYS A 362 16.45 44.06 13.59
CA LYS A 362 15.24 43.71 12.82
C LYS A 362 15.51 43.41 11.34
N THR A 363 16.67 43.79 10.83
CA THR A 363 17.06 43.60 9.43
C THR A 363 18.30 42.71 9.33
N VAL A 364 18.54 42.20 8.12
CA VAL A 364 19.68 41.36 7.76
C VAL A 364 20.49 42.09 6.72
N ARG A 365 21.80 42.23 6.94
CA ARG A 365 22.74 42.78 5.96
C ARG A 365 23.03 41.73 4.90
N LEU A 366 22.97 42.11 3.63
CA LEU A 366 23.22 41.18 2.52
C LEU A 366 24.72 41.05 2.28
N ASP A 367 25.24 39.83 2.39
CA ASP A 367 26.56 39.47 1.92
C ASP A 367 26.54 39.23 0.40
N PRO A 368 27.71 39.08 -0.27
CA PRO A 368 27.74 38.85 -1.71
C PRO A 368 26.96 37.62 -2.16
N ILE A 369 26.89 36.58 -1.31
CA ILE A 369 26.19 35.32 -1.62
C ILE A 369 24.67 35.54 -1.56
N LEU A 370 24.13 36.07 -0.45
CA LEU A 370 22.70 36.37 -0.33
C LEU A 370 22.26 37.44 -1.33
N ALA A 371 23.09 38.46 -1.61
CA ALA A 371 22.81 39.45 -2.64
C ALA A 371 22.68 38.79 -4.03
N GLN A 372 23.57 37.84 -4.36
CA GLN A 372 23.50 37.09 -5.61
C GLN A 372 22.24 36.22 -5.72
N VAL A 373 21.86 35.52 -4.64
CA VAL A 373 20.66 34.66 -4.63
C VAL A 373 19.39 35.49 -4.69
N THR A 374 19.26 36.50 -3.83
CA THR A 374 18.04 37.30 -3.68
C THR A 374 17.86 38.33 -4.81
N ARG A 375 18.96 38.77 -5.44
CA ARG A 375 19.01 39.88 -6.40
C ARG A 375 18.36 41.16 -5.86
N ILE A 376 18.51 41.41 -4.57
CA ILE A 376 18.11 42.66 -3.93
C ILE A 376 19.25 43.67 -4.10
N ASN A 377 18.93 44.87 -4.58
CA ASN A 377 19.91 45.95 -4.82
C ASN A 377 20.18 46.82 -3.57
N GLU A 378 19.54 46.50 -2.44
CA GLU A 378 19.67 47.19 -1.17
C GLU A 378 20.72 46.51 -0.27
N GLU A 379 21.36 47.25 0.64
CA GLU A 379 22.38 46.69 1.55
C GLU A 379 21.78 45.83 2.68
N SER A 380 20.48 45.99 2.98
CA SER A 380 19.81 45.21 4.03
C SER A 380 18.36 44.89 3.65
N THR A 381 17.82 43.83 4.23
CA THR A 381 16.45 43.35 3.98
C THR A 381 15.82 42.83 5.28
N ASP A 382 14.50 42.76 5.35
CA ASP A 382 13.81 42.10 6.45
C ASP A 382 13.85 40.57 6.32
N TRP A 383 13.71 39.89 7.45
CA TRP A 383 13.78 38.42 7.52
C TRP A 383 12.76 37.71 6.62
N ASN A 384 11.53 38.24 6.52
CA ASN A 384 10.48 37.59 5.74
C ASN A 384 10.73 37.73 4.25
N THR A 385 11.10 38.92 3.78
CA THR A 385 11.48 39.17 2.38
C THR A 385 12.69 38.33 1.99
N LEU A 386 13.71 38.23 2.85
CA LEU A 386 14.87 37.37 2.62
C LEU A 386 14.45 35.92 2.37
N ILE A 387 13.68 35.33 3.30
CA ILE A 387 13.23 33.93 3.21
C ILE A 387 12.37 33.71 1.96
N GLN A 388 11.42 34.61 1.67
CA GLN A 388 10.57 34.52 0.49
C GLN A 388 11.38 34.60 -0.81
N LYS A 389 12.39 35.47 -0.87
CA LYS A 389 13.26 35.59 -2.04
C LYS A 389 14.11 34.35 -2.24
N VAL A 390 14.67 33.79 -1.17
CA VAL A 390 15.39 32.50 -1.23
C VAL A 390 14.46 31.38 -1.70
N GLN A 391 13.27 31.26 -1.12
CA GLN A 391 12.25 30.26 -1.53
C GLN A 391 11.84 30.44 -2.99
N SER A 392 11.73 31.68 -3.49
CA SER A 392 11.38 31.96 -4.89
C SER A 392 12.45 31.52 -5.90
N LYS A 393 13.69 31.34 -5.46
CA LYS A 393 14.78 30.77 -6.28
C LYS A 393 14.80 29.25 -6.26
N MET A 394 14.13 28.62 -5.30
CA MET A 394 13.92 27.18 -5.26
C MET A 394 12.75 26.79 -6.16
N THR A 395 12.70 25.53 -6.58
CA THR A 395 11.59 25.04 -7.39
C THR A 395 10.50 24.50 -6.48
N LYS A 396 9.36 25.20 -6.41
CA LYS A 396 8.18 24.69 -5.69
C LYS A 396 7.81 23.31 -6.24
N THR A 397 7.70 22.33 -5.38
CA THR A 397 7.49 20.92 -5.74
C THR A 397 6.39 20.34 -4.86
N PHE A 398 5.45 19.64 -5.46
CA PHE A 398 4.32 19.02 -4.78
C PHE A 398 4.54 17.51 -4.80
N VAL A 399 4.45 16.86 -3.65
CA VAL A 399 4.53 15.40 -3.52
C VAL A 399 3.15 14.92 -3.13
N LEU A 400 2.54 14.11 -3.99
CA LEU A 400 1.25 13.49 -3.77
C LEU A 400 1.48 12.07 -3.26
N ARG A 401 1.10 11.81 -2.02
CA ARG A 401 1.12 10.47 -1.43
C ARG A 401 -0.26 9.85 -1.53
N MET A 402 -0.37 8.80 -2.32
CA MET A 402 -1.61 8.06 -2.55
C MET A 402 -1.89 7.11 -1.37
N PRO A 403 -3.16 6.70 -1.16
CA PRO A 403 -3.50 5.70 -0.15
C PRO A 403 -2.85 4.32 -0.37
N ASP A 404 -2.49 4.00 -1.62
CA ASP A 404 -1.80 2.76 -1.99
C ASP A 404 -0.27 2.80 -1.78
N GLY A 405 0.26 3.91 -1.26
CA GLY A 405 1.68 4.11 -1.01
C GLY A 405 2.46 4.65 -2.21
N ARG A 406 1.85 4.87 -3.38
CA ARG A 406 2.53 5.52 -4.51
C ARG A 406 2.77 7.00 -4.23
N GLU A 407 3.93 7.50 -4.64
CA GLU A 407 4.27 8.93 -4.57
C GLU A 407 4.42 9.52 -5.96
N LEU A 408 3.71 10.61 -6.23
CA LEU A 408 3.82 11.36 -7.48
C LEU A 408 4.42 12.75 -7.20
N VAL A 409 5.52 13.07 -7.88
CA VAL A 409 6.22 14.35 -7.74
C VAL A 409 5.85 15.28 -8.90
N ARG A 410 5.33 16.47 -8.57
CA ARG A 410 5.00 17.52 -9.54
C ARG A 410 5.79 18.80 -9.25
N LYS A 411 6.59 19.25 -10.21
CA LYS A 411 7.39 20.47 -10.07
C LYS A 411 6.67 21.69 -10.63
N ILE A 412 6.97 22.85 -10.06
CA ILE A 412 6.54 24.20 -10.45
C ILE A 412 5.06 24.48 -10.17
N ASN A 413 4.15 23.71 -10.75
CA ASN A 413 2.71 23.96 -10.65
C ASN A 413 1.95 22.66 -10.33
N MET A 414 0.94 22.79 -9.47
CA MET A 414 -0.01 21.72 -9.20
C MET A 414 -1.23 21.92 -10.10
N PRO A 415 -1.51 21.02 -11.07
CA PRO A 415 -2.72 21.08 -11.87
C PRO A 415 -3.97 21.02 -10.97
N LYS A 416 -4.99 21.81 -11.31
CA LYS A 416 -6.28 21.79 -10.61
C LYS A 416 -7.25 20.84 -11.31
N ILE A 417 -8.17 20.27 -10.55
CA ILE A 417 -9.36 19.62 -11.10
C ILE A 417 -10.25 20.73 -11.65
N VAL A 418 -10.59 20.66 -12.93
CA VAL A 418 -11.39 21.71 -13.58
C VAL A 418 -12.75 21.15 -13.93
N PHE A 419 -13.79 21.77 -13.36
CA PHE A 419 -15.18 21.56 -13.78
C PHE A 419 -15.52 22.48 -14.95
N LYS A 420 -16.14 21.92 -15.98
CA LYS A 420 -16.78 22.67 -17.06
C LYS A 420 -18.22 22.20 -17.23
N VAL A 421 -19.13 23.10 -17.55
CA VAL A 421 -20.51 22.76 -17.87
C VAL A 421 -20.78 23.17 -19.31
N GLU A 422 -21.06 22.19 -20.16
CA GLU A 422 -21.39 22.41 -21.57
C GLU A 422 -22.85 22.06 -21.83
N THR A 423 -23.47 22.76 -22.78
CA THR A 423 -24.80 22.38 -23.29
C THR A 423 -24.60 21.57 -24.56
N ARG A 424 -24.98 20.29 -24.54
CA ARG A 424 -25.07 19.42 -25.72
C ARG A 424 -26.47 19.48 -26.31
N SER A 425 -26.68 18.84 -27.45
CA SER A 425 -27.92 18.82 -28.26
C SER A 425 -29.20 19.28 -27.53
N GLY A 426 -29.67 20.48 -27.88
CA GLY A 426 -30.83 21.13 -27.25
C GLY A 426 -30.46 21.82 -25.92
N ASN A 427 -31.31 21.66 -24.90
CA ASN A 427 -31.11 22.24 -23.56
C ASN A 427 -30.43 21.26 -22.58
N LYS A 428 -29.80 20.19 -23.09
CA LYS A 428 -29.19 19.15 -22.25
C LYS A 428 -27.81 19.62 -21.78
N LYS A 429 -27.68 19.86 -20.48
CA LYS A 429 -26.38 20.18 -19.86
C LYS A 429 -25.59 18.92 -19.56
N VAL A 430 -24.28 19.04 -19.62
CA VAL A 430 -23.32 17.97 -19.33
C VAL A 430 -22.17 18.58 -18.53
N THR A 431 -21.75 17.89 -17.48
CA THR A 431 -20.63 18.30 -16.62
C THR A 431 -19.39 17.54 -17.06
N LEU A 432 -18.31 18.27 -17.31
CA LEU A 432 -16.99 17.72 -17.64
C LEU A 432 -16.05 17.95 -16.47
N ILE A 433 -15.26 16.93 -16.16
CA ILE A 433 -14.25 16.95 -15.09
C ILE A 433 -12.89 16.60 -15.70
N ASN A 434 -11.95 17.54 -15.60
CA ASN A 434 -10.59 17.37 -16.12
C ASN A 434 -9.58 17.14 -14.98
N ASN A 435 -8.43 16.56 -15.33
CA ASN A 435 -7.24 16.39 -14.48
C ASN A 435 -7.44 15.51 -13.23
N LEU A 436 -8.42 14.61 -13.23
CA LEU A 436 -8.65 13.68 -12.12
C LEU A 436 -7.48 12.71 -11.90
N ALA A 437 -6.87 12.25 -13.00
CA ALA A 437 -5.74 11.33 -12.95
C ALA A 437 -4.51 11.92 -12.24
N VAL A 438 -4.36 13.25 -12.25
CA VAL A 438 -3.27 13.95 -11.54
C VAL A 438 -3.34 13.72 -10.03
N PHE A 439 -4.55 13.54 -9.51
CA PHE A 439 -4.81 13.27 -8.10
C PHE A 439 -4.88 11.76 -7.80
N GLY A 440 -4.46 10.91 -8.74
CA GLY A 440 -4.54 9.44 -8.58
C GLY A 440 -5.97 8.90 -8.52
N ILE A 441 -6.97 9.72 -8.87
CA ILE A 441 -8.37 9.29 -8.93
C ILE A 441 -8.57 8.54 -10.24
N GLU A 442 -8.93 7.26 -10.13
CA GLU A 442 -9.19 6.40 -11.28
C GLU A 442 -10.54 6.79 -11.94
N PRO A 443 -10.53 7.34 -13.18
CA PRO A 443 -11.74 7.89 -13.80
C PRO A 443 -12.86 6.87 -13.96
N LYS A 444 -12.52 5.61 -14.28
CA LYS A 444 -13.48 4.52 -14.47
C LYS A 444 -14.23 4.19 -13.17
N ARG A 445 -13.51 4.13 -12.05
CA ARG A 445 -14.08 3.86 -10.73
C ARG A 445 -15.01 5.00 -10.32
N LEU A 446 -14.56 6.24 -10.52
CA LEU A 446 -15.38 7.42 -10.26
C LEU A 446 -16.65 7.45 -11.12
N CYS A 447 -16.56 7.10 -12.42
CA CYS A 447 -17.74 7.01 -13.28
C CYS A 447 -18.77 6.01 -12.76
N HIS A 448 -18.34 4.81 -12.35
CA HIS A 448 -19.25 3.81 -11.77
C HIS A 448 -19.91 4.32 -10.48
N GLN A 449 -19.13 4.95 -9.60
CA GLN A 449 -19.66 5.55 -8.37
C GLN A 449 -20.73 6.61 -8.65
N ILE A 450 -20.45 7.53 -9.58
CA ILE A 450 -21.41 8.58 -9.98
C ILE A 450 -22.68 7.96 -10.58
N GLN A 451 -22.56 6.89 -11.38
CA GLN A 451 -23.72 6.22 -11.97
C GLN A 451 -24.65 5.63 -10.90
N VAL A 452 -24.08 5.05 -9.84
CA VAL A 452 -24.84 4.45 -8.74
C VAL A 452 -25.45 5.52 -7.83
N GLU A 453 -24.65 6.49 -7.39
CA GLU A 453 -25.09 7.47 -6.39
C GLU A 453 -25.93 8.61 -6.96
N ALA A 454 -25.53 9.15 -8.12
CA ALA A 454 -26.23 10.27 -8.74
C ALA A 454 -27.31 9.82 -9.73
N ALA A 455 -27.47 8.51 -9.96
CA ALA A 455 -28.39 7.93 -10.93
C ALA A 455 -28.29 8.59 -12.33
N THR A 456 -27.08 8.94 -12.75
CA THR A 456 -26.81 9.61 -14.03
C THR A 456 -25.75 8.89 -14.86
N SER A 457 -25.83 9.01 -16.18
CA SER A 457 -24.79 8.45 -17.05
C SER A 457 -23.48 9.22 -16.88
N ALA A 458 -22.40 8.50 -16.58
CA ALA A 458 -21.03 9.01 -16.56
C ALA A 458 -20.15 8.18 -17.51
N THR A 459 -19.34 8.85 -18.31
CA THR A 459 -18.46 8.22 -19.30
C THR A 459 -17.07 8.86 -19.27
N THR A 460 -16.07 8.16 -19.79
CA THR A 460 -14.68 8.61 -19.82
C THR A 460 -14.23 8.83 -21.27
N THR A 461 -13.54 9.94 -21.54
CA THR A 461 -12.96 10.28 -22.85
C THR A 461 -11.46 10.52 -22.72
N ASN A 462 -10.65 9.81 -23.53
CA ASN A 462 -9.18 9.83 -23.39
C ASN A 462 -8.48 10.97 -24.16
N GLU A 463 -9.20 11.71 -25.01
CA GLU A 463 -8.63 12.71 -25.95
C GLU A 463 -9.15 14.13 -25.70
N ALA A 464 -9.34 14.52 -24.44
CA ALA A 464 -9.86 15.84 -24.11
C ALA A 464 -8.76 16.94 -24.17
N VAL A 465 -9.07 18.05 -24.86
CA VAL A 465 -8.17 19.21 -24.95
C VAL A 465 -7.97 19.85 -23.58
N ASN A 466 -6.72 20.14 -23.22
CA ASN A 466 -6.31 20.70 -21.93
C ASN A 466 -6.75 19.83 -20.73
N CYS A 467 -6.60 18.51 -20.87
CA CYS A 467 -6.83 17.54 -19.81
C CYS A 467 -5.61 16.62 -19.67
N GLU A 468 -5.04 16.54 -18.47
CA GLU A 468 -4.04 15.54 -18.14
C GLU A 468 -4.75 14.24 -17.74
N GLY A 469 -4.70 13.26 -18.65
CA GLY A 469 -5.39 11.99 -18.50
C GLY A 469 -6.85 12.05 -18.96
N PRO A 470 -7.64 10.99 -18.66
CA PRO A 470 -9.00 10.89 -19.16
C PRO A 470 -9.95 11.92 -18.54
N GLN A 471 -10.78 12.54 -19.37
CA GLN A 471 -11.86 13.43 -18.94
C GLN A 471 -13.09 12.61 -18.57
N VAL A 472 -13.75 12.97 -17.48
CA VAL A 472 -15.04 12.39 -17.07
C VAL A 472 -16.18 13.29 -17.52
N THR A 473 -17.14 12.72 -18.23
CA THR A 473 -18.34 13.39 -18.73
C THR A 473 -19.56 12.83 -18.02
N VAL A 474 -20.32 13.67 -17.33
CA VAL A 474 -21.52 13.32 -16.55
C VAL A 474 -22.73 14.04 -17.10
N LEU A 475 -23.84 13.33 -17.32
CA LEU A 475 -25.08 13.92 -17.81
C LEU A 475 -25.73 14.82 -16.75
N GLY A 476 -26.15 16.02 -17.17
CA GLY A 476 -26.71 17.04 -16.28
C GLY A 476 -25.66 18.01 -15.72
N ASN A 477 -26.11 19.04 -14.99
CA ASN A 477 -25.22 19.88 -14.19
C ASN A 477 -25.12 19.29 -12.78
N GLN A 478 -24.04 18.57 -12.52
CA GLN A 478 -23.78 17.84 -11.26
C GLN A 478 -22.60 18.43 -10.47
N VAL A 479 -22.13 19.63 -10.81
CA VAL A 479 -20.93 20.24 -10.22
C VAL A 479 -21.03 20.34 -8.69
N THR A 480 -22.20 20.66 -8.13
CA THR A 480 -22.37 20.77 -6.67
C THR A 480 -22.16 19.42 -5.97
N TYR A 481 -22.78 18.36 -6.49
CA TYR A 481 -22.64 17.00 -5.96
C TYR A 481 -21.22 16.49 -6.11
N LEU A 482 -20.64 16.62 -7.31
CA LEU A 482 -19.28 16.16 -7.61
C LEU A 482 -18.22 16.93 -6.81
N GLY A 483 -18.43 18.23 -6.59
CA GLY A 483 -17.57 19.03 -5.73
C GLY A 483 -17.60 18.55 -4.27
N GLU A 484 -18.79 18.25 -3.74
CA GLU A 484 -18.92 17.68 -2.39
C GLU A 484 -18.29 16.28 -2.30
N LEU A 485 -18.45 15.44 -3.33
CA LEU A 485 -17.87 14.10 -3.41
C LEU A 485 -16.34 14.16 -3.33
N LEU A 486 -15.70 15.00 -4.17
CA LEU A 486 -14.24 15.15 -4.19
C LEU A 486 -13.67 15.71 -2.88
N ILE A 487 -14.41 16.61 -2.21
CA ILE A 487 -13.96 17.22 -0.96
C ILE A 487 -14.14 16.25 0.23
N LYS A 488 -15.29 15.57 0.31
CA LYS A 488 -15.64 14.73 1.47
C LYS A 488 -15.00 13.34 1.40
N GLU A 489 -15.12 12.67 0.27
CA GLU A 489 -14.66 11.28 0.13
C GLU A 489 -13.24 11.15 -0.39
N TYR A 490 -12.82 12.05 -1.28
CA TYR A 490 -11.44 12.06 -1.79
C TYR A 490 -10.53 13.01 -1.01
N GLY A 491 -11.06 13.79 -0.05
CA GLY A 491 -10.25 14.66 0.80
C GLY A 491 -9.49 15.76 0.05
N ILE A 492 -9.93 16.13 -1.16
CA ILE A 492 -9.23 17.12 -1.97
C ILE A 492 -9.59 18.53 -1.51
N ASP A 493 -8.59 19.33 -1.17
CA ASP A 493 -8.81 20.73 -0.80
C ASP A 493 -9.41 21.55 -1.94
N LYS A 494 -10.35 22.43 -1.58
CA LYS A 494 -11.00 23.37 -2.50
C LYS A 494 -10.02 24.24 -3.31
N LYS A 495 -8.80 24.50 -2.81
CA LYS A 495 -7.76 25.26 -3.54
C LYS A 495 -7.31 24.58 -4.84
N TYR A 496 -7.49 23.26 -4.93
CA TYR A 496 -7.12 22.45 -6.09
C TYR A 496 -8.29 22.16 -7.02
N ILE A 497 -9.45 22.77 -6.79
CA ILE A 497 -10.66 22.55 -7.61
C ILE A 497 -11.12 23.90 -8.18
N GLU A 498 -11.34 23.94 -9.49
CA GLU A 498 -11.80 25.10 -10.25
C GLU A 498 -13.16 24.82 -10.89
N GLY A 499 -14.01 25.85 -11.01
CA GLY A 499 -15.33 25.73 -11.63
C GLY A 499 -16.45 25.26 -10.70
N LEU A 500 -16.23 25.20 -9.38
CA LEU A 500 -17.27 24.86 -8.39
C LEU A 500 -18.46 25.84 -8.37
N ASP A 501 -18.25 27.06 -8.83
CA ASP A 501 -19.25 28.12 -8.96
C ASP A 501 -20.26 27.86 -10.09
N LEU A 502 -19.96 26.95 -11.03
CA LEU A 502 -20.84 26.53 -12.11
C LEU A 502 -21.98 25.60 -11.64
N GLY A 503 -21.95 25.19 -10.37
CA GLY A 503 -22.98 24.35 -9.76
C GLY A 503 -24.34 25.01 -9.66
N ILE A 504 -25.38 24.18 -9.64
CA ILE A 504 -26.75 24.63 -9.40
C ILE A 504 -26.80 25.17 -7.97
N LYS A 505 -26.99 26.49 -7.82
CA LYS A 505 -27.21 27.12 -6.53
C LYS A 505 -28.55 26.61 -5.96
N LYS A 506 -28.54 25.99 -4.79
CA LYS A 506 -29.79 25.76 -4.04
C LYS A 506 -30.44 27.13 -3.81
N LYS A 507 -31.69 27.31 -4.27
CA LYS A 507 -32.49 28.47 -3.86
C LYS A 507 -32.58 28.45 -2.34
N LYS A 508 -32.11 29.52 -1.71
CA LYS A 508 -32.25 29.74 -0.26
C LYS A 508 -33.72 29.79 0.12
#